data_AF-A0A7X8AE35-F1
#
_entry.id   AF-A0A7X8AE35-F1
#
_cell.length_a   1.000
_cell.length_b   1.000
_cell.length_c   1.000
_cell.angle_alpha   90.00
_cell.angle_beta   90.00
_cell.angle_gamma   90.00
#
_symmetry.space_group_name_H-M   'P 1'
#
loop_
_entity.id
_entity.type
_entity.pdbx_description
1 polymer ?
#
loop_
_entity_poly.entity_id
_entity_poly.type
_entity_poly.pdbx_seq_one_letter_code
_entity_poly.pdbx_strand_id
1 'polypeptide(L)'
;LTVMEILKKQPRKNCNAGFKIILAIPEDAADNLEGVIRMTFSEEIPDKLMTDGKLYVCTSGENPQVTRIIRGMQQMYPIEVLPLIDRYCIITGSKLNADG
;
A
#
# COMPACT_ATOMS: atom_id res chain seq x y z
N LEU A 1 33.32 -12.71 0.18
CA LEU A 1 32.10 -13.38 0.66
C LEU A 1 31.78 -12.84 2.05
N THR A 2 31.18 -11.65 2.18
CA THR A 2 30.88 -11.09 3.51
C THR A 2 29.91 -9.88 3.52
N VAL A 3 29.75 -9.14 2.41
CA VAL A 3 28.86 -7.95 2.40
C VAL A 3 27.38 -8.32 2.29
N MET A 4 27.03 -9.44 1.63
CA MET A 4 25.63 -9.90 1.52
C MET A 4 25.02 -10.38 2.85
N GLU A 5 25.82 -10.69 3.87
CA GLU A 5 25.30 -11.11 5.17
C GLU A 5 24.79 -9.94 6.02
N ILE A 6 25.19 -8.70 5.71
CA ILE A 6 24.76 -7.49 6.45
C ILE A 6 23.36 -7.03 6.00
N LEU A 7 22.91 -7.44 4.80
CA LEU A 7 21.56 -7.17 4.30
C LEU A 7 20.51 -8.18 4.80
N LYS A 8 20.86 -9.07 5.73
CA LYS A 8 19.87 -9.70 6.60
C LYS A 8 19.36 -8.63 7.57
N LYS A 9 18.54 -7.69 7.07
CA LYS A 9 17.55 -6.97 7.89
C LYS A 9 16.80 -8.09 8.59
N GLN A 10 17.17 -8.40 9.83
CA GLN A 10 16.34 -9.25 10.66
C GLN A 10 14.95 -8.62 10.61
N PRO A 11 13.89 -9.37 10.31
CA PRO A 11 12.54 -8.82 10.41
C PRO A 11 12.40 -8.39 11.86
N ARG A 12 12.52 -7.08 12.10
CA ARG A 12 12.25 -6.49 13.41
C ARG A 12 10.87 -6.98 13.74
N LYS A 13 10.78 -7.79 14.80
CA LYS A 13 9.56 -8.42 15.32
C LYS A 13 8.37 -7.55 14.96
N ASN A 14 7.64 -7.94 13.91
CA ASN A 14 6.69 -7.06 13.24
C ASN A 14 5.87 -6.36 14.31
N CYS A 15 6.03 -5.04 14.41
CA CYS A 15 5.17 -4.20 15.22
C CYS A 15 3.83 -4.24 14.50
N ASN A 16 3.06 -5.32 14.72
CA ASN A 16 1.76 -5.50 14.13
C ASN A 16 0.81 -4.53 14.84
N ALA A 17 0.95 -3.25 14.52
CA ALA A 17 0.21 -2.16 15.11
C ALA A 17 -1.27 -2.18 14.70
N GLY A 18 -1.65 -3.07 13.77
CA GLY A 18 -3.03 -3.25 13.31
C GLY A 18 -3.46 -2.24 12.26
N PHE A 19 -2.54 -1.41 11.75
CA PHE A 19 -2.85 -0.35 10.80
C PHE A 19 -2.44 -0.70 9.37
N LYS A 20 -3.25 -0.20 8.43
CA LYS A 20 -2.94 -0.13 7.00
C LYS A 20 -3.05 1.31 6.54
N ILE A 21 -2.15 1.72 5.66
CA ILE A 21 -2.07 3.06 5.08
C ILE A 21 -2.46 2.92 3.62
N ILE A 22 -3.44 3.72 3.20
CA ILE A 22 -3.90 3.82 1.82
C ILE A 22 -3.54 5.20 1.31
N LEU A 23 -2.72 5.25 0.27
CA LEU A 23 -2.41 6.47 -0.47
C LEU A 23 -3.44 6.65 -1.59
N ALA A 24 -4.34 7.61 -1.42
CA ALA A 24 -5.24 8.06 -2.48
C ALA A 24 -4.49 9.02 -3.41
N ILE A 25 -4.39 8.66 -4.69
CA ILE A 25 -3.60 9.38 -5.69
C ILE A 25 -4.55 10.23 -6.55
N PRO A 26 -4.45 11.56 -6.50
CA PRO A 26 -5.22 12.42 -7.40
C PRO A 26 -4.64 12.35 -8.82
N GLU A 27 -5.46 12.66 -9.82
CA GLU A 27 -5.12 12.49 -11.24
C GLU A 27 -3.94 13.37 -11.69
N ASP A 28 -3.68 14.49 -11.01
CA ASP A 28 -2.61 15.44 -11.32
C ASP A 28 -1.31 15.20 -10.51
N ALA A 29 -1.24 14.16 -9.69
CA ALA A 29 -0.07 13.89 -8.85
C ALA A 29 1.13 13.26 -9.57
N ALA A 30 1.08 13.07 -10.89
CA ALA A 30 2.11 12.35 -11.65
C ALA A 30 3.53 12.87 -11.38
N ASP A 31 3.71 14.19 -11.33
CA ASP A 31 5.02 14.83 -11.14
C ASP A 31 5.65 14.53 -9.77
N ASN A 32 4.84 14.32 -8.73
CA ASN A 32 5.31 14.14 -7.36
C ASN A 32 5.22 12.70 -6.85
N LEU A 33 4.47 11.84 -7.55
CA LEU A 33 4.10 10.50 -7.07
C LEU A 33 5.30 9.62 -6.76
N GLU A 34 6.30 9.58 -7.65
CA GLU A 34 7.50 8.78 -7.43
C GLU A 34 8.25 9.24 -6.17
N GLY A 35 8.40 10.56 -5.99
CA GLY A 35 9.07 11.14 -4.83
C GLY A 35 8.39 10.76 -3.52
N VAL A 36 7.06 10.88 -3.46
CA VAL A 36 6.26 10.51 -2.28
C VAL A 36 6.42 9.04 -1.93
N ILE A 37 6.34 8.14 -2.92
CA ILE A 37 6.51 6.70 -2.71
C ILE A 37 7.92 6.41 -2.19
N ARG A 38 8.97 6.93 -2.84
CA ARG A 38 10.36 6.71 -2.40
C ARG A 38 10.60 7.19 -0.97
N MET A 39 10.07 8.36 -0.64
CA MET A 39 10.20 8.95 0.70
C MET A 39 9.53 8.06 1.76
N THR A 40 8.32 7.57 1.46
CA THR A 40 7.58 6.65 2.34
C THR A 40 8.42 5.42 2.74
N PHE A 41 9.08 4.80 1.76
CA PHE A 41 9.94 3.63 2.01
C PHE A 41 11.28 4.00 2.64
N SER A 42 11.87 5.13 2.25
CA SER A 42 13.14 5.61 2.84
C SER A 42 13.01 5.96 4.32
N GLU A 43 11.85 6.45 4.75
CA GLU A 43 11.55 6.72 6.15
C GLU A 43 11.16 5.47 6.94
N GLU A 44 11.15 4.31 6.29
CA GLU A 44 10.73 3.01 6.85
C GLU A 44 9.30 3.05 7.41
N ILE A 45 8.41 3.86 6.83
CA ILE A 45 7.01 3.98 7.27
C ILE A 45 6.31 2.62 7.28
N PRO A 46 6.38 1.80 6.21
CA PRO A 46 5.71 0.50 6.20
C PRO A 46 6.22 -0.43 7.30
N ASP A 47 7.55 -0.50 7.50
CA ASP A 47 8.15 -1.34 8.53
C ASP A 47 7.78 -0.88 9.96
N LYS A 48 7.58 0.42 10.17
CA LYS A 48 7.31 1.01 11.49
C LYS A 48 5.83 1.01 11.87
N LEU A 49 4.93 1.20 10.91
CA LEU A 49 3.53 1.48 11.16
C LEU A 49 2.58 0.42 10.60
N MET A 50 2.98 -0.36 9.61
CA MET A 50 2.08 -1.21 8.85
C MET A 50 2.20 -2.68 9.21
N THR A 51 1.06 -3.35 9.38
CA THR A 51 0.97 -4.76 9.76
C THR A 51 1.68 -5.70 8.79
N ASP A 52 1.66 -5.40 7.50
CA ASP A 52 2.17 -6.26 6.42
C ASP A 52 3.32 -5.63 5.63
N GLY A 53 3.78 -4.44 6.03
CA GLY A 53 4.85 -3.71 5.35
C GLY A 53 4.53 -3.30 3.91
N LYS A 54 3.25 -3.30 3.49
CA LYS A 54 2.84 -2.96 2.12
C LYS A 54 2.20 -1.59 2.04
N LEU A 55 2.61 -0.73 1.11
CA LEU A 55 1.85 0.49 0.82
C LEU A 55 0.65 0.17 -0.06
N TYR A 56 -0.56 0.48 0.40
CA TYR A 56 -1.77 0.35 -0.41
C TYR A 56 -2.00 1.64 -1.18
N VAL A 57 -2.35 1.54 -2.47
CA VAL A 57 -2.61 2.70 -3.32
C VAL A 57 -3.99 2.61 -3.95
N CYS A 58 -4.69 3.74 -4.02
CA CYS A 58 -5.96 3.88 -4.71
C CYS A 58 -5.83 4.99 -5.76
N THR A 59 -6.24 4.72 -6.99
CA THR A 59 -6.24 5.67 -8.11
C THR A 59 -7.49 5.45 -8.94
N SER A 60 -8.03 6.50 -9.54
CA SER A 60 -9.14 6.40 -10.50
C SER A 60 -8.71 5.77 -11.83
N GLY A 61 -7.39 5.65 -12.08
CA GLY A 61 -6.86 4.92 -13.24
C GLY A 61 -7.07 5.63 -14.58
N GLU A 62 -7.52 6.89 -14.58
CA GLU A 62 -7.76 7.65 -15.79
C GLU A 62 -6.47 8.25 -16.35
N ASN A 63 -5.52 8.63 -15.48
CA ASN A 63 -4.20 9.09 -15.91
C ASN A 63 -3.25 7.91 -16.19
N PRO A 64 -2.83 7.71 -17.46
CA PRO A 64 -1.92 6.63 -17.83
C PRO A 64 -0.50 6.84 -17.29
N GLN A 65 -0.06 8.08 -17.04
CA GLN A 65 1.24 8.37 -16.44
C GLN A 65 1.28 7.93 -14.98
N VAL A 66 0.24 8.26 -14.19
CA VAL A 66 0.09 7.79 -12.80
C VAL A 66 0.14 6.26 -12.76
N THR A 67 -0.65 5.61 -13.62
CA THR A 67 -0.69 4.13 -13.71
C THR A 67 0.68 3.54 -14.07
N ARG A 68 1.41 4.17 -15.00
CA ARG A 68 2.75 3.74 -15.40
C ARG A 68 3.76 3.87 -14.27
N ILE A 69 3.73 4.98 -13.52
CA ILE A 69 4.61 5.21 -12.38
C ILE A 69 4.36 4.16 -11.31
N ILE A 70 3.09 3.95 -10.91
CA ILE A 70 2.71 2.91 -9.92
C ILE A 70 3.27 1.55 -10.33
N ARG A 71 3.06 1.13 -11.59
CA ARG A 71 3.54 -0.16 -12.09
C ARG A 71 5.06 -0.27 -12.05
N GLY A 72 5.78 0.81 -12.36
CA GLY A 72 7.24 0.87 -12.24
C GLY A 72 7.70 0.70 -10.81
N MET A 73 7.05 1.40 -9.87
CA MET A 73 7.39 1.35 -8.45
C MET A 73 7.08 -0.01 -7.81
N GLN A 74 6.03 -0.71 -8.26
CA GLN A 74 5.69 -2.08 -7.82
C GLN A 74 6.79 -3.11 -8.06
N GLN A 75 7.72 -2.86 -9.00
CA GLN A 75 8.86 -3.76 -9.23
C GLN A 75 9.92 -3.68 -8.13
N MET A 76 9.93 -2.58 -7.37
CA MET A 76 10.98 -2.28 -6.38
C MET A 76 10.45 -2.25 -4.95
N TYR A 77 9.17 -1.92 -4.78
CA TYR A 77 8.57 -1.70 -3.48
C TYR A 77 7.30 -2.56 -3.30
N PRO A 78 7.00 -3.02 -2.07
CA PRO A 78 5.78 -3.76 -1.77
C PRO A 78 4.57 -2.82 -1.83
N ILE A 79 4.04 -2.61 -3.03
CA ILE A 79 2.89 -1.74 -3.30
C ILE A 79 1.72 -2.58 -3.79
N GLU A 80 0.57 -2.44 -3.12
CA GLU A 80 -0.67 -3.12 -3.48
C GLU A 80 -1.69 -2.11 -4.02
N VAL A 81 -2.07 -2.29 -5.28
CA VAL A 81 -3.10 -1.44 -5.91
C VAL A 81 -4.47 -1.99 -5.55
N LEU A 82 -5.28 -1.16 -4.90
CA LEU A 82 -6.64 -1.50 -4.56
C LEU A 82 -7.54 -1.42 -5.81
N PRO A 83 -8.56 -2.29 -5.92
CA PRO A 83 -9.55 -2.18 -6.97
C PRO A 83 -10.32 -0.86 -6.84
N LEU A 84 -10.72 -0.30 -7.99
CA LEU A 84 -11.59 0.88 -8.04
C LEU A 84 -12.86 0.67 -7.19
N ILE A 85 -13.21 1.70 -6.41
CA ILE A 85 -14.29 1.71 -5.41
C ILE A 85 -15.68 1.49 -6.05
N ASP A 86 -15.82 1.59 -7.38
CA ASP A 86 -17.08 1.36 -8.10
C ASP A 86 -17.59 -0.09 -8.03
N ARG A 87 -16.83 -1.02 -7.45
CA ARG A 87 -17.36 -2.33 -7.04
C ARG A 87 -18.00 -2.20 -5.67
N TYR A 88 -19.24 -1.72 -5.65
CA TYR A 88 -20.16 -1.76 -4.51
C TYR A 88 -20.02 -3.07 -3.72
N CYS A 89 -19.33 -3.04 -2.58
CA CYS A 89 -19.50 -4.06 -1.55
C CYS A 89 -20.80 -3.72 -0.81
N ILE A 90 -21.94 -4.16 -1.33
CA ILE A 90 -23.17 -4.19 -0.54
C ILE A 90 -22.96 -5.27 0.52
N ILE A 91 -22.65 -4.86 1.75
CA ILE A 91 -22.73 -5.75 2.91
C ILE A 91 -24.23 -5.95 3.18
N THR A 92 -24.86 -6.93 2.50
CA THR A 92 -26.19 -7.37 2.87
C THR A 92 -26.06 -8.16 4.17
N GLY A 93 -26.26 -7.50 5.31
CA GLY A 93 -26.34 -8.16 6.61
C GLY A 93 -27.42 -9.25 6.58
N SER A 94 -27.01 -10.50 6.44
CA SER A 94 -27.91 -11.64 6.65
C SER A 94 -28.06 -11.79 8.15
N LYS A 95 -29.12 -11.18 8.68
CA LYS A 95 -29.80 -11.43 9.96
C LYS A 95 -28.92 -12.08 11.06
N LEU A 96 -28.45 -11.24 11.97
CA LEU A 96 -28.38 -11.64 13.38
C LEU A 96 -29.77 -12.16 13.78
N ASN A 97 -29.81 -13.40 14.26
CA ASN A 97 -30.99 -14.00 14.86
C ASN A 97 -31.59 -13.02 15.89
N ALA A 98 -32.86 -12.68 15.71
CA ALA A 98 -33.68 -12.18 16.80
C ALA A 98 -34.52 -13.36 17.24
N ASP A 99 -34.17 -13.90 18.41
CA ASP A 99 -35.01 -14.80 19.19
C ASP A 99 -36.39 -14.17 19.40
N GLY A 100 -37.42 -15.02 19.30
CA GLY A 100 -38.84 -14.71 19.52
C GLY A 100 -39.70 -15.90 19.17
#